data_AF-A0A161T496-F1
#
_entry.id   AF-A0A161T496-F1
#
_cell.length_a   1.000
_cell.length_b   1.000
_cell.length_c   1.000
_cell.angle_alpha   90.00
_cell.angle_beta   90.00
_cell.angle_gamma   90.00
#
_symmetry.space_group_name_H-M   'P 1'
#
loop_
_entity.id
_entity.type
_entity.pdbx_description
1 polymer ?
#
loop_
_entity_poly.entity_id
_entity_poly.type
_entity_poly.pdbx_seq_one_letter_code
_entity_poly.pdbx_strand_id
1 'polypeptide(L)'
;MTIVNQSSVSLPPVKYTHVKLDDFTYEKFGQTLDGPAKTRLMKVARAKYADEIEQSHAIARAAQEELASVAHPLQATLDRIDSFSLDHPTALAPSAPVPWLETNRPKWADRDRDQTVFNTGDSHADKSSMSWRSQHLSVPLSGYYGKWHNDGRFAFADIRLDCRQGTSARETRIAFERHGWNGRGEPVDGVDFYSLTVSEAASMARALLLLVDLATGTTDEIAGA
;
A
#
# COMPACT_ATOMS: atom_id res chain seq x y z
N MET A 1 -19.66 30.02 63.41
CA MET A 1 -19.47 29.28 62.14
C MET A 1 -20.83 28.73 61.75
N THR A 2 -21.50 29.38 60.81
CA THR A 2 -22.84 28.99 60.35
C THR A 2 -22.67 28.11 59.14
N ILE A 3 -22.96 26.81 59.28
CA ILE A 3 -22.97 25.87 58.16
C ILE A 3 -24.27 26.12 57.39
N VAL A 4 -24.15 26.77 56.24
CA VAL A 4 -25.26 26.90 55.29
C VAL A 4 -25.47 25.54 54.65
N ASN A 5 -26.57 24.90 55.04
CA ASN A 5 -27.07 23.67 54.45
C ASN A 5 -27.44 23.98 52.99
N GLN A 6 -26.61 23.56 52.03
CA GLN A 6 -26.96 23.65 50.62
C GLN A 6 -28.08 22.66 50.34
N SER A 7 -29.32 23.16 50.39
CA SER A 7 -30.47 22.48 49.83
C SER A 7 -30.15 22.17 48.36
N SER A 8 -29.88 20.90 48.04
CA SER A 8 -29.70 20.45 46.67
C SER A 8 -30.98 20.78 45.90
N VAL A 9 -30.93 21.83 45.08
CA VAL A 9 -32.03 22.20 44.18
C VAL A 9 -32.19 21.06 43.20
N SER A 10 -33.21 20.24 43.43
CA SER A 10 -33.60 19.16 42.53
C SER A 10 -34.17 19.77 41.25
N LEU A 11 -33.45 19.63 40.15
CA LEU A 11 -33.85 20.15 38.84
C LEU A 11 -34.90 19.23 38.21
N PRO A 12 -35.90 19.79 37.50
CA PRO A 12 -36.94 18.98 36.87
C PRO A 12 -36.34 18.07 35.78
N PRO A 13 -36.95 16.90 35.51
CA PRO A 13 -36.49 15.97 34.49
C PRO A 13 -36.34 16.63 33.11
N VAL A 14 -35.28 16.24 32.39
CA VAL A 14 -34.95 16.77 31.07
C VAL A 14 -35.70 16.02 29.99
N LYS A 15 -36.20 16.76 29.00
CA LYS A 15 -36.77 16.16 27.78
C LYS A 15 -35.65 15.71 26.84
N TYR A 16 -35.32 14.43 26.86
CA TYR A 16 -34.31 13.82 25.97
C TYR A 16 -34.83 13.70 24.52
N THR A 17 -34.04 14.26 23.59
CA THR A 17 -34.08 13.93 22.15
C THR A 17 -33.04 12.86 21.85
N HIS A 18 -33.08 12.25 20.67
CA HIS A 18 -32.04 11.30 20.25
C HIS A 18 -30.65 11.95 20.30
N VAL A 19 -30.53 13.20 19.84
CA VAL A 19 -29.28 13.97 19.88
C VAL A 19 -28.79 14.18 21.31
N LYS A 20 -29.67 14.60 22.23
CA LYS A 20 -29.29 14.77 23.64
C LYS A 20 -28.91 13.47 24.34
N LEU A 21 -29.49 12.34 23.91
CA LEU A 21 -29.11 11.04 24.43
C LEU A 21 -27.74 10.60 23.88
N ASP A 22 -27.45 10.90 22.62
CA ASP A 22 -26.12 10.67 22.03
C ASP A 22 -25.07 11.51 22.74
N ASP A 23 -25.32 12.81 22.95
CA ASP A 23 -24.43 13.70 23.69
C ASP A 23 -24.18 13.17 25.12
N PHE A 24 -25.24 12.76 25.83
CA PHE A 24 -25.14 12.19 27.17
C PHE A 24 -24.34 10.88 27.22
N THR A 25 -24.60 9.96 26.28
CA THR A 25 -23.90 8.66 26.24
C THR A 25 -22.44 8.82 25.85
N TYR A 26 -22.14 9.72 24.91
CA TYR A 26 -20.78 10.05 24.53
C TYR A 26 -20.02 10.71 25.68
N GLU A 27 -20.63 11.69 26.37
CA GLU A 27 -20.00 12.38 27.51
C GLU A 27 -19.71 11.43 28.68
N LYS A 28 -20.61 10.48 28.96
CA LYS A 28 -20.47 9.56 30.11
C LYS A 28 -19.66 8.30 29.82
N PHE A 29 -19.68 7.80 28.58
CA PHE A 29 -19.12 6.49 28.23
C PHE A 29 -18.16 6.50 27.04
N GLY A 30 -17.91 7.66 26.41
CA GLY A 30 -16.97 7.82 25.29
C GLY A 30 -17.43 7.20 23.97
N GLN A 31 -18.66 6.68 23.90
CA GLN A 31 -19.23 6.06 22.71
C GLN A 31 -20.75 6.25 22.68
N THR A 32 -21.31 6.35 21.49
CA THR A 32 -22.76 6.38 21.26
C THR A 32 -23.29 4.96 21.10
N LEU A 33 -24.54 4.75 21.50
CA LEU A 33 -25.25 3.50 21.27
C LEU A 33 -26.21 3.66 20.10
N ASP A 34 -26.20 2.70 19.17
CA ASP A 34 -27.01 2.74 17.96
C ASP A 34 -28.06 1.62 17.90
N GLY A 35 -29.03 1.78 16.99
CA GLY A 35 -30.00 0.74 16.65
C GLY A 35 -30.96 0.36 17.81
N PRO A 36 -31.20 -0.96 18.04
CA PRO A 36 -32.13 -1.42 19.08
C PRO A 36 -31.79 -0.95 20.50
N ALA A 37 -30.48 -0.85 20.83
CA ALA A 37 -30.01 -0.38 22.13
C ALA A 37 -30.39 1.08 22.37
N LYS A 38 -30.19 1.95 21.37
CA LYS A 38 -30.63 3.36 21.39
C LYS A 38 -32.13 3.50 21.64
N THR A 39 -32.92 2.63 21.01
CA THR A 39 -34.38 2.64 21.15
C THR A 39 -34.81 2.26 22.58
N ARG A 40 -34.13 1.28 23.19
CA ARG A 40 -34.38 0.89 24.59
C ARG A 40 -33.97 1.99 25.56
N LEU A 41 -32.82 2.64 25.34
CA LEU A 41 -32.40 3.79 26.15
C LEU A 41 -33.32 5.00 26.01
N MET A 42 -33.83 5.28 24.81
CA MET A 42 -34.84 6.33 24.62
C MET A 42 -36.15 6.02 25.36
N LYS A 43 -36.51 4.74 25.52
CA LYS A 43 -37.67 4.34 26.32
C LYS A 43 -37.43 4.62 27.81
N VAL A 44 -36.23 4.33 28.30
CA VAL A 44 -35.82 4.67 29.68
C VAL A 44 -35.83 6.19 29.86
N ALA A 45 -35.18 6.95 28.99
CA ALA A 45 -35.09 8.40 29.07
C ALA A 45 -36.45 9.14 29.03
N ARG A 46 -37.50 8.51 28.49
CA ARG A 46 -38.87 9.05 28.41
C ARG A 46 -39.79 8.61 29.55
N ALA A 47 -39.31 7.79 30.48
CA ALA A 47 -40.09 7.40 31.65
C ALA A 47 -40.30 8.60 32.60
N LYS A 48 -41.22 8.44 33.56
CA LYS A 48 -41.47 9.47 34.59
C LYS A 48 -40.45 9.34 35.70
N TYR A 49 -39.77 10.43 36.01
CA TYR A 49 -38.77 10.54 37.08
C TYR A 49 -39.12 11.70 38.00
N ALA A 50 -38.69 11.61 39.26
CA ALA A 50 -38.88 12.69 40.23
C ALA A 50 -38.00 13.90 39.88
N ASP A 51 -36.78 13.66 39.41
CA ASP A 51 -35.83 14.71 39.05
C ASP A 51 -34.80 14.30 37.98
N GLU A 52 -34.01 15.28 37.52
CA GLU A 52 -32.97 15.10 36.52
C GLU A 52 -31.87 14.12 36.96
N ILE A 53 -31.58 14.07 38.27
CA ILE A 53 -30.52 13.22 38.83
C ILE A 53 -30.96 11.76 38.76
N GLU A 54 -32.18 11.46 39.20
CA GLU A 54 -32.78 10.13 39.11
C GLU A 54 -32.87 9.66 37.65
N GLN A 55 -33.31 10.54 36.75
CA GLN A 55 -33.38 10.24 35.31
C GLN A 55 -31.99 9.94 34.73
N SER A 56 -30.98 10.76 35.05
CA SER A 56 -29.61 10.58 34.57
C SER A 56 -28.99 9.27 35.08
N HIS A 57 -29.21 8.93 36.34
CA HIS A 57 -28.75 7.65 36.90
C HIS A 57 -29.45 6.45 36.26
N ALA A 58 -30.75 6.54 35.97
CA ALA A 58 -31.49 5.48 35.29
C ALA A 58 -30.99 5.25 33.86
N ILE A 59 -30.73 6.34 33.11
CA ILE A 59 -30.17 6.25 31.75
C ILE A 59 -28.75 5.68 31.79
N ALA A 60 -27.91 6.15 32.73
CA ALA A 60 -26.54 5.66 32.87
C ALA A 60 -26.49 4.16 33.21
N ARG A 61 -27.34 3.68 34.11
CA ARG A 61 -27.42 2.25 34.46
C ARG A 61 -27.84 1.41 33.26
N ALA A 62 -28.89 1.82 32.56
CA ALA A 62 -29.36 1.11 31.37
C ALA A 62 -28.30 1.13 30.26
N ALA A 63 -27.58 2.25 30.06
CA ALA A 63 -26.51 2.34 29.07
C ALA A 63 -25.34 1.40 29.43
N GLN A 64 -25.01 1.29 30.71
CA GLN A 64 -23.98 0.37 31.19
C GLN A 64 -24.38 -1.11 31.00
N GLU A 65 -25.65 -1.47 31.22
CA GLU A 65 -26.17 -2.81 30.95
C GLU A 65 -26.14 -3.13 29.44
N GLU A 66 -26.55 -2.19 28.59
CA GLU A 66 -26.46 -2.33 27.15
C GLU A 66 -25.01 -2.49 26.69
N LEU A 67 -24.10 -1.66 27.18
CA LEU A 67 -22.66 -1.73 26.86
C LEU A 67 -22.02 -3.03 27.35
N ALA A 68 -22.39 -3.53 28.52
CA ALA A 68 -21.95 -4.84 29.01
C ALA A 68 -22.50 -6.00 28.16
N SER A 69 -23.61 -5.79 27.46
CA SER A 69 -24.19 -6.76 26.52
C SER A 69 -23.66 -6.66 25.09
N VAL A 70 -22.95 -5.57 24.75
CA VAL A 70 -22.23 -5.47 23.47
C VAL A 70 -21.03 -6.39 23.53
N ALA A 71 -21.14 -7.54 22.87
CA ALA A 71 -20.02 -8.44 22.69
C ALA A 71 -18.86 -7.69 22.02
N HIS A 72 -17.76 -7.48 22.75
CA HIS A 72 -16.47 -7.17 22.14
C HIS A 72 -16.18 -8.20 21.04
N PRO A 73 -15.51 -7.83 19.92
CA PRO A 73 -15.14 -8.81 18.91
C PRO A 73 -14.46 -9.98 19.62
N LEU A 74 -15.09 -11.16 19.53
CA LEU A 74 -14.70 -12.35 20.27
C LEU A 74 -13.20 -12.56 20.05
N GLN A 75 -12.44 -12.90 21.09
CA GLN A 75 -11.03 -13.28 20.94
C GLN A 75 -10.83 -14.25 19.77
N ALA A 76 -11.81 -15.16 19.55
CA ALA A 76 -11.85 -16.07 18.40
C ALA A 76 -11.87 -15.38 17.01
N THR A 77 -12.41 -14.18 16.87
CA THR A 77 -12.35 -13.39 15.63
C THR A 77 -10.96 -12.81 15.43
N LEU A 78 -10.31 -12.31 16.50
CA LEU A 78 -8.92 -11.86 16.44
C LEU A 78 -7.99 -13.04 16.12
N ASP A 79 -8.16 -14.16 16.79
CA ASP A 79 -7.39 -15.40 16.54
C ASP A 79 -7.58 -15.89 15.09
N ARG A 80 -8.78 -15.72 14.51
CA ARG A 80 -9.05 -16.02 13.10
C ARG A 80 -8.37 -15.06 12.14
N ILE A 81 -8.31 -13.77 12.47
CA ILE A 81 -7.59 -12.75 11.68
C ILE A 81 -6.08 -13.05 11.70
N ASP A 82 -5.55 -13.40 12.87
CA ASP A 82 -4.13 -13.76 13.03
C ASP A 82 -3.80 -15.06 12.29
N SER A 83 -4.65 -16.08 12.41
CA SER A 83 -4.50 -17.34 11.66
C SER A 83 -4.56 -17.11 10.15
N PHE A 84 -5.50 -16.29 9.68
CA PHE A 84 -5.59 -15.93 8.26
C PHE A 84 -4.33 -15.23 7.76
N SER A 85 -3.76 -14.32 8.56
CA SER A 85 -2.54 -13.58 8.22
C SER A 85 -1.30 -14.48 8.19
N LEU A 86 -1.24 -15.50 9.04
CA LEU A 86 -0.19 -16.53 9.02
C LEU A 86 -0.27 -17.44 7.79
N ASP A 87 -1.49 -17.80 7.37
CA ASP A 87 -1.72 -18.63 6.18
C ASP A 87 -1.50 -17.86 4.87
N HIS A 88 -1.56 -16.52 4.92
CA HIS A 88 -1.42 -15.62 3.76
C HIS A 88 -0.35 -14.55 4.02
N PRO A 89 0.92 -14.93 4.17
CA PRO A 89 1.98 -13.97 4.45
C PRO A 89 2.10 -12.97 3.30
N THR A 90 1.93 -11.69 3.61
CA THR A 90 2.07 -10.57 2.66
C THR A 90 3.53 -10.16 2.45
N ALA A 91 4.46 -10.74 3.21
CA ALA A 91 5.89 -10.51 3.10
C ALA A 91 6.63 -11.85 3.03
N LEU A 92 7.59 -11.94 2.11
CA LEU A 92 8.48 -13.08 1.95
C LEU A 92 9.90 -12.63 2.33
N ALA A 93 10.64 -13.52 3.00
CA ALA A 93 12.05 -13.27 3.27
C ALA A 93 12.83 -13.13 1.94
N PRO A 94 13.85 -12.25 1.89
CA PRO A 94 14.72 -12.13 0.72
C PRO A 94 15.24 -13.49 0.25
N SER A 95 15.18 -13.74 -1.06
CA SER A 95 15.64 -14.98 -1.72
C SER A 95 14.88 -16.26 -1.37
N ALA A 96 13.81 -16.20 -0.56
CA ALA A 96 12.94 -17.37 -0.33
C ALA A 96 12.40 -17.90 -1.67
N PRO A 97 12.41 -19.22 -1.91
CA PRO A 97 11.75 -19.78 -3.08
C PRO A 97 10.26 -19.44 -3.01
N VAL A 98 9.72 -18.93 -4.12
CA VAL A 98 8.31 -18.56 -4.22
C VAL A 98 7.66 -19.52 -5.21
N PRO A 99 7.07 -20.65 -4.76
CA PRO A 99 6.68 -21.75 -5.65
C PRO A 99 5.78 -21.33 -6.82
N TRP A 100 4.89 -20.35 -6.59
CA TRP A 100 4.00 -19.81 -7.63
C TRP A 100 4.72 -18.93 -8.65
N LEU A 101 5.83 -18.27 -8.31
CA LEU A 101 6.70 -17.59 -9.29
C LEU A 101 7.43 -18.61 -10.15
N GLU A 102 7.89 -19.70 -9.55
CA GLU A 102 8.70 -20.70 -10.24
C GLU A 102 7.88 -21.54 -11.22
N THR A 103 6.61 -21.81 -10.92
CA THR A 103 5.74 -22.65 -11.77
C THR A 103 5.53 -22.06 -13.17
N ASN A 104 5.49 -20.72 -13.28
CA ASN A 104 5.24 -20.02 -14.54
C ASN A 104 6.45 -19.23 -15.04
N ARG A 105 7.64 -19.47 -14.47
CA ARG A 105 8.86 -18.73 -14.81
C ARG A 105 9.20 -18.86 -16.30
N PRO A 106 9.30 -17.76 -17.05
CA PRO A 106 9.80 -17.81 -18.42
C PRO A 106 11.26 -18.26 -18.46
N LYS A 107 11.66 -19.05 -19.47
CA LYS A 107 13.03 -19.58 -19.59
C LYS A 107 14.13 -18.52 -19.71
N TRP A 108 13.79 -17.32 -20.14
CA TRP A 108 14.72 -16.19 -20.28
C TRP A 108 14.91 -15.41 -18.97
N ALA A 109 14.10 -15.69 -17.94
CA ALA A 109 14.16 -14.98 -16.68
C ALA A 109 15.33 -15.48 -15.82
N ASP A 110 16.08 -14.54 -15.26
CA ASP A 110 17.17 -14.77 -14.33
C ASP A 110 16.66 -14.52 -12.90
N ARG A 111 16.69 -15.57 -12.08
CA ARG A 111 16.14 -15.54 -10.71
C ARG A 111 16.83 -14.49 -9.84
N ASP A 112 18.12 -14.24 -10.04
CA ASP A 112 18.87 -13.26 -9.26
C ASP A 112 18.53 -11.81 -9.65
N ARG A 113 17.70 -11.64 -10.69
CA ARG A 113 17.30 -10.34 -11.23
C ARG A 113 15.81 -10.06 -11.05
N ASP A 114 15.02 -11.03 -10.60
CA ASP A 114 13.61 -10.78 -10.30
C ASP A 114 13.50 -9.67 -9.25
N GLN A 115 12.73 -8.63 -9.56
CA GLN A 115 12.59 -7.46 -8.71
C GLN A 115 11.13 -7.22 -8.35
N THR A 116 10.91 -6.70 -7.14
CA THR A 116 9.78 -5.84 -6.82
C THR A 116 9.93 -4.55 -7.63
N VAL A 117 8.84 -4.04 -8.19
CA VAL A 117 8.78 -2.79 -8.99
C VAL A 117 9.34 -1.59 -8.20
N PHE A 118 9.56 -1.74 -6.89
CA PHE A 118 10.26 -0.81 -6.02
C PHE A 118 11.51 -1.46 -5.40
N ASN A 119 12.68 -0.91 -5.76
CA ASN A 119 14.00 -0.93 -5.11
C ASN A 119 14.73 -2.23 -4.68
N THR A 120 16.05 -2.13 -4.82
CA THR A 120 17.06 -2.93 -4.11
C THR A 120 16.98 -2.66 -2.60
N GLY A 121 16.77 -3.70 -1.80
CA GLY A 121 16.76 -3.61 -0.32
C GLY A 121 15.41 -3.83 0.35
N ASP A 122 14.35 -4.09 -0.41
CA ASP A 122 13.05 -4.40 0.17
C ASP A 122 13.04 -5.78 0.86
N SER A 123 12.53 -5.78 2.09
CA SER A 123 12.35 -6.99 2.90
C SER A 123 11.00 -7.68 2.62
N HIS A 124 10.22 -7.16 1.67
CA HIS A 124 8.85 -7.55 1.39
C HIS A 124 8.66 -7.71 -0.11
N ALA A 125 8.06 -8.83 -0.54
CA ALA A 125 7.77 -9.11 -1.94
C ALA A 125 6.26 -9.33 -2.11
N ASP A 126 5.56 -8.36 -2.69
CA ASP A 126 4.15 -8.51 -3.05
C ASP A 126 4.02 -9.01 -4.49
N LYS A 127 3.21 -10.04 -4.70
CA LYS A 127 2.86 -10.60 -6.02
C LYS A 127 2.46 -9.53 -7.02
N SER A 128 1.69 -8.52 -6.61
CA SER A 128 1.25 -7.46 -7.53
C SER A 128 2.42 -6.58 -8.02
N SER A 129 3.51 -6.56 -7.26
CA SER A 129 4.69 -5.74 -7.50
C SER A 129 5.88 -6.53 -8.06
N MET A 130 5.81 -7.86 -8.19
CA MET A 130 6.95 -8.65 -8.68
C MET A 130 6.98 -8.77 -10.21
N SER A 131 8.19 -8.79 -10.76
CA SER A 131 8.44 -9.03 -12.19
C SER A 131 9.56 -10.05 -12.40
N TRP A 132 9.35 -10.95 -13.37
CA TRP A 132 10.42 -11.75 -13.95
C TRP A 132 11.27 -10.88 -14.86
N ARG A 133 12.60 -10.98 -14.72
CA ARG A 133 13.56 -10.17 -15.47
C ARG A 133 14.62 -11.02 -16.13
N SER A 134 15.03 -10.68 -17.35
CA SER A 134 16.23 -11.29 -17.95
C SER A 134 17.50 -10.65 -17.39
N GLN A 135 18.66 -11.24 -17.73
CA GLN A 135 19.90 -10.48 -17.73
C GLN A 135 19.74 -9.23 -18.61
N HIS A 136 20.23 -8.09 -18.12
CA HIS A 136 20.20 -6.85 -18.88
C HIS A 136 21.39 -6.75 -19.84
N LEU A 137 21.16 -6.05 -20.95
CA LEU A 137 22.21 -5.48 -21.78
C LEU A 137 22.48 -4.05 -21.31
N SER A 138 23.75 -3.66 -21.22
CA SER A 138 24.16 -2.31 -20.86
C SER A 138 24.79 -1.59 -22.05
N VAL A 139 24.30 -0.40 -22.35
CA VAL A 139 24.85 0.50 -23.36
C VAL A 139 25.44 1.73 -22.67
N PRO A 140 26.75 1.97 -22.73
CA PRO A 140 27.38 3.08 -22.04
C PRO A 140 26.94 4.43 -22.62
N LEU A 141 26.75 5.42 -21.74
CA LEU A 141 26.37 6.78 -22.08
C LEU A 141 27.52 7.74 -21.79
N SER A 142 28.16 8.24 -22.84
CA SER A 142 29.30 9.16 -22.73
C SER A 142 28.93 10.58 -22.29
N GLY A 143 27.67 11.00 -22.48
CA GLY A 143 27.18 12.33 -22.11
C GLY A 143 26.74 12.50 -20.65
N TYR A 144 26.89 11.46 -19.82
CA TYR A 144 26.39 11.43 -18.45
C TYR A 144 27.52 11.17 -17.45
N TYR A 145 27.30 11.53 -16.18
CA TYR A 145 28.30 11.33 -15.13
C TYR A 145 28.53 9.84 -14.86
N GLY A 146 29.79 9.42 -14.94
CA GLY A 146 30.28 8.14 -14.41
C GLY A 146 30.93 8.32 -13.03
N LYS A 147 31.42 7.23 -12.44
CA LYS A 147 32.05 7.24 -11.12
C LYS A 147 33.32 6.39 -11.08
N TRP A 148 34.36 6.94 -10.46
CA TRP A 148 35.53 6.16 -10.04
C TRP A 148 35.21 5.38 -8.77
N HIS A 149 35.52 4.10 -8.79
CA HIS A 149 35.48 3.22 -7.64
C HIS A 149 36.83 3.24 -6.90
N ASN A 150 36.81 2.88 -5.61
CA ASN A 150 38.00 2.82 -4.76
C ASN A 150 39.04 1.80 -5.24
N ASP A 151 38.64 0.85 -6.09
CA ASP A 151 39.51 -0.16 -6.71
C ASP A 151 40.16 0.34 -8.03
N GLY A 152 39.98 1.62 -8.37
CA GLY A 152 40.53 2.23 -9.58
C GLY A 152 39.75 1.91 -10.85
N ARG A 153 38.58 1.26 -10.78
CA ARG A 153 37.71 1.09 -11.95
C ARG A 153 36.83 2.32 -12.15
N PHE A 154 36.63 2.71 -13.41
CA PHE A 154 35.63 3.71 -13.77
C PHE A 154 34.36 3.03 -14.27
N ALA A 155 33.23 3.34 -13.66
CA ALA A 155 31.92 2.90 -14.12
C ALA A 155 31.24 4.04 -14.88
N PHE A 156 30.85 3.77 -16.13
CA PHE A 156 30.07 4.69 -16.96
C PHE A 156 28.61 4.66 -16.53
N ALA A 157 27.90 5.78 -16.75
CA ALA A 157 26.45 5.71 -16.84
C ALA A 157 26.05 4.80 -18.02
N ASP A 158 24.93 4.11 -17.91
CA ASP A 158 24.49 3.17 -18.91
C ASP A 158 22.95 3.16 -19.08
N ILE A 159 22.48 2.84 -20.28
CA ILE A 159 21.10 2.38 -20.48
C ILE A 159 21.11 0.89 -20.28
N ARG A 160 20.27 0.40 -19.37
CA ARG A 160 20.00 -1.03 -19.19
C ARG A 160 18.76 -1.40 -19.95
N LEU A 161 18.83 -2.49 -20.70
CA LEU A 161 17.70 -3.06 -21.43
C LEU A 161 17.50 -4.50 -20.99
N ASP A 162 16.28 -4.87 -20.63
CA ASP A 162 15.95 -6.23 -20.20
C ASP A 162 14.53 -6.64 -20.60
N CYS A 163 14.29 -7.95 -20.72
CA CYS A 163 12.95 -8.49 -20.80
C CYS A 163 12.32 -8.44 -19.40
N ARG A 164 11.14 -7.83 -19.31
CA ARG A 164 10.33 -7.75 -18.09
C ARG A 164 8.95 -8.34 -18.32
N GLN A 165 8.49 -9.11 -17.35
CA GLN A 165 7.10 -9.54 -17.27
C GLN A 165 6.63 -9.47 -15.82
N GLY A 166 5.64 -8.62 -15.55
CA GLY A 166 4.95 -8.65 -14.26
C GLY A 166 4.35 -10.03 -14.02
N THR A 167 4.41 -10.52 -12.80
CA THR A 167 4.02 -11.92 -12.52
C THR A 167 2.50 -12.16 -12.63
N SER A 168 1.72 -11.08 -12.65
CA SER A 168 0.29 -11.05 -12.99
C SER A 168 0.03 -10.73 -14.47
N ALA A 169 1.05 -10.32 -15.22
CA ALA A 169 0.95 -9.90 -16.61
C ALA A 169 1.09 -11.09 -17.57
N ARG A 170 0.31 -11.08 -18.64
CA ARG A 170 0.36 -12.12 -19.67
C ARG A 170 1.47 -11.92 -20.69
N GLU A 171 1.83 -10.66 -20.95
CA GLU A 171 2.73 -10.30 -22.03
C GLU A 171 4.11 -9.90 -21.49
N THR A 172 5.16 -10.39 -22.17
CA THR A 172 6.54 -9.95 -21.95
C THR A 172 6.77 -8.61 -22.64
N ARG A 173 7.50 -7.72 -21.97
CA ARG A 173 7.88 -6.39 -22.46
C ARG A 173 9.40 -6.24 -22.49
N ILE A 174 9.90 -5.40 -23.37
CA ILE A 174 11.29 -4.91 -23.33
C ILE A 174 11.26 -3.58 -22.59
N ALA A 175 11.96 -3.52 -21.46
CA ALA A 175 12.12 -2.32 -20.68
C ALA A 175 13.52 -1.75 -20.88
N PHE A 176 13.63 -0.43 -20.84
CA PHE A 176 14.91 0.24 -20.78
C PHE A 176 14.85 1.47 -19.89
N GLU A 177 15.96 1.70 -19.19
CA GLU A 177 16.08 2.72 -18.17
C GLU A 177 17.54 3.12 -18.03
N ARG A 178 17.77 4.37 -17.63
CA ARG A 178 19.11 4.91 -17.43
C ARG A 178 19.56 4.70 -15.99
N HIS A 179 20.80 4.27 -15.86
CA HIS A 179 21.55 4.09 -14.64
C HIS A 179 22.81 4.96 -14.68
N GLY A 180 23.28 5.44 -13.54
CA GLY A 180 24.51 6.21 -13.45
C GLY A 180 24.59 7.06 -12.20
N TRP A 181 25.12 8.28 -12.32
CA TRP A 181 25.26 9.22 -11.22
C TRP A 181 24.78 10.62 -11.60
N ASN A 182 24.36 11.40 -10.61
CA ASN A 182 24.07 12.82 -10.79
C ASN A 182 25.33 13.68 -10.58
N GLY A 183 25.23 15.00 -10.77
CA GLY A 183 26.36 15.93 -10.59
C GLY A 183 26.88 16.04 -9.16
N ARG A 184 26.21 15.42 -8.19
CA ARG A 184 26.66 15.29 -6.78
C ARG A 184 27.31 13.92 -6.50
N GLY A 185 27.39 13.04 -7.49
CA GLY A 185 27.94 11.69 -7.34
C GLY A 185 26.98 10.69 -6.68
N GLU A 186 25.71 11.05 -6.50
CA GLU A 186 24.68 10.14 -6.00
C GLU A 186 24.20 9.23 -7.14
N PRO A 187 23.94 7.94 -6.86
CA PRO A 187 23.45 7.02 -7.86
C PRO A 187 22.07 7.44 -8.36
N VAL A 188 21.86 7.26 -9.66
CA VAL A 188 20.59 7.42 -10.33
C VAL A 188 20.22 6.04 -10.87
N ASP A 189 19.10 5.50 -10.41
CA ASP A 189 18.61 4.16 -10.73
C ASP A 189 17.23 4.28 -11.39
N GLY A 190 17.04 3.60 -12.53
CA GLY A 190 15.73 3.45 -13.14
C GLY A 190 15.07 4.71 -13.71
N VAL A 191 15.84 5.77 -14.03
CA VAL A 191 15.27 7.00 -14.61
C VAL A 191 15.10 6.90 -16.12
N ASP A 192 14.30 7.80 -16.70
CA ASP A 192 13.99 7.80 -18.14
C ASP A 192 13.44 6.44 -18.61
N PHE A 193 12.63 5.83 -17.73
CA PHE A 193 12.07 4.50 -17.93
C PHE A 193 11.07 4.49 -19.08
N TYR A 194 11.21 3.48 -19.94
CA TYR A 194 10.25 3.20 -20.99
C TYR A 194 10.10 1.69 -21.19
N SER A 195 8.90 1.26 -21.60
CA SER A 195 8.64 -0.16 -21.86
C SER A 195 7.78 -0.37 -23.10
N LEU A 196 8.20 -1.33 -23.91
CA LEU A 196 7.57 -1.70 -25.17
C LEU A 196 7.12 -3.16 -25.11
N THR A 197 6.03 -3.48 -25.80
CA THR A 197 5.79 -4.88 -26.19
C THR A 197 6.93 -5.38 -27.09
N VAL A 198 7.08 -6.69 -27.21
CA VAL A 198 8.13 -7.28 -28.08
C VAL A 198 7.98 -6.82 -29.53
N SER A 199 6.75 -6.69 -30.03
CA SER A 199 6.45 -6.22 -31.38
C SER A 199 6.84 -4.75 -31.60
N GLU A 200 6.50 -3.89 -30.63
CA GLU A 200 6.89 -2.47 -30.68
C GLU A 200 8.40 -2.31 -30.58
N ALA A 201 9.08 -3.10 -29.74
CA ALA A 201 10.53 -3.09 -29.63
C ALA A 201 11.22 -3.50 -30.94
N ALA A 202 10.71 -4.52 -31.63
CA ALA A 202 11.21 -4.91 -32.95
C ALA A 202 11.02 -3.81 -34.00
N SER A 203 9.87 -3.13 -33.96
CA SER A 203 9.58 -2.00 -34.87
C SER A 203 10.47 -0.80 -34.56
N MET A 204 10.68 -0.48 -33.29
CA MET A 204 11.58 0.56 -32.83
C MET A 204 13.03 0.26 -33.25
N ALA A 205 13.50 -0.97 -33.10
CA ALA A 205 14.84 -1.36 -33.53
C ALA A 205 15.06 -1.11 -35.02
N ARG A 206 14.08 -1.45 -35.87
CA ARG A 206 14.13 -1.15 -37.31
C ARG A 206 14.16 0.35 -37.58
N ALA A 207 13.30 1.12 -36.91
CA ALA A 207 13.27 2.58 -37.05
C ALA A 207 14.61 3.22 -36.64
N LEU A 208 15.22 2.75 -35.54
CA LEU A 208 16.52 3.22 -35.08
C LEU A 208 17.62 2.93 -36.10
N LEU A 209 17.65 1.75 -36.71
CA LEU A 209 18.62 1.42 -37.76
C LEU A 209 18.47 2.35 -38.98
N LEU A 210 17.23 2.58 -39.44
CA LEU A 210 16.98 3.52 -40.54
C LEU A 210 17.44 4.96 -40.21
N LEU A 211 17.31 5.40 -38.96
CA LEU A 211 17.80 6.70 -38.53
C LEU A 211 19.32 6.75 -38.45
N VAL A 212 19.97 5.64 -38.08
CA VAL A 212 21.44 5.52 -38.12
C VAL A 212 21.91 5.66 -39.56
N ASP A 213 21.34 4.90 -40.49
CA ASP A 213 21.67 4.94 -41.92
C ASP A 213 21.50 6.35 -42.51
N LEU A 214 20.41 7.03 -42.15
CA LEU A 214 20.17 8.42 -42.52
C LEU A 214 21.25 9.36 -41.96
N ALA A 215 21.67 9.17 -40.71
CA ALA A 215 22.65 10.04 -40.03
C ALA A 215 24.08 9.83 -40.53
N THR A 216 24.44 8.61 -40.90
CA THR A 216 25.77 8.25 -41.43
C THR A 216 25.87 8.43 -42.95
N GLY A 217 24.74 8.63 -43.63
CA GLY A 217 24.68 8.67 -45.09
C GLY A 217 24.95 7.31 -45.73
N THR A 218 24.90 6.22 -44.95
CA THR A 218 24.97 4.85 -45.46
C THR A 218 23.58 4.41 -45.81
N THR A 219 23.09 4.81 -46.98
CA THR A 219 22.04 4.03 -47.64
C THR A 219 22.71 2.79 -48.19
N ASP A 220 22.86 1.75 -47.36
CA ASP A 220 22.84 0.41 -47.97
C ASP A 220 21.50 0.36 -48.70
N GLU A 221 21.56 0.36 -50.03
CA GLU A 221 20.43 -0.01 -50.86
C GLU A 221 20.06 -1.44 -50.42
N ILE A 222 19.19 -1.56 -49.42
CA ILE A 222 18.37 -2.74 -49.22
C ILE A 222 17.40 -2.68 -50.40
N ALA A 223 17.92 -3.02 -51.57
CA ALA A 223 17.24 -3.06 -52.83
C ALA A 223 15.99 -3.93 -52.64
N GLY A 224 14.86 -3.41 -53.12
CA GLY A 224 13.56 -4.03 -52.96
C GLY A 224 13.49 -5.45 -53.52
N ALA A 225 12.66 -6.24 -52.84
CA ALA A 225 11.75 -7.24 -53.40
C ALA A 225 10.56 -7.38 -52.45
#